data_AF-A0A062UVQ6-F1
#
_entry.id   AF-A0A062UVQ6-F1
#
_cell.length_a   1.000
_cell.length_b   1.000
_cell.length_c   1.000
_cell.angle_alpha   90.00
_cell.angle_beta   90.00
_cell.angle_gamma   90.00
#
_symmetry.space_group_name_H-M   'P 1'
#
loop_
_entity.id
_entity.type
_entity.pdbx_description
1 polymer ?
#
loop_
_entity_poly.entity_id
_entity_poly.type
_entity_poly.pdbx_seq_one_letter_code
_entity_poly.pdbx_strand_id
1 'polypeptide(L)'
;MDLTAWDIKESEFKEDAPLYEKLKILLRYAILAPSGHNTQPWRFAVDDGQIKVLADLSRALPAADPDNRELYISVGCAVENLITAGRHFGYIPDVKYFPDGFESECVAAIGFSRSEVAGKNNLFYSITKKWRSYRLLSL
;
A
#
# COMPACT_ATOMS: atom_id res chain seq x y z
N MET A 1 2.23 4.11 25.03
CA MET A 1 1.44 3.42 24.00
C MET A 1 2.34 3.19 22.82
N ASP A 2 2.80 1.96 22.64
CA ASP A 2 3.74 1.58 21.58
C ASP A 2 2.95 1.35 20.28
N LEU A 3 2.75 2.41 19.49
CA LEU A 3 2.03 2.36 18.22
C LEU A 3 2.96 1.82 17.14
N THR A 4 3.19 0.52 17.12
CA THR A 4 3.90 -0.09 15.98
C THR A 4 2.99 -0.05 14.76
N ALA A 5 3.51 0.31 13.58
CA ALA A 5 2.76 0.31 12.31
C ALA A 5 2.05 -1.02 12.00
N TRP A 6 2.45 -2.09 12.68
CA TRP A 6 1.97 -3.46 12.51
C TRP A 6 0.77 -3.83 13.40
N ASP A 7 0.40 -3.02 14.40
CA ASP A 7 -0.81 -3.27 15.21
C ASP A 7 -2.04 -2.71 14.52
N ILE A 8 -2.42 -3.32 13.40
CA ILE A 8 -3.62 -2.99 12.63
C ILE A 8 -4.67 -4.06 12.91
N LYS A 9 -5.87 -3.62 13.31
CA LYS A 9 -6.97 -4.54 13.63
C LYS A 9 -8.06 -4.35 12.58
N GLU A 10 -8.53 -5.45 11.99
CA GLU A 10 -9.66 -5.40 11.03
C GLU A 10 -10.89 -4.72 11.63
N SER A 11 -11.11 -4.82 12.94
CA SER A 11 -12.21 -4.18 13.66
C SER A 11 -12.15 -2.64 13.71
N GLU A 12 -11.02 -2.03 13.34
CA GLU A 12 -10.89 -0.59 13.15
C GLU A 12 -11.60 -0.12 11.86
N PHE A 13 -11.81 -1.04 10.90
CA PHE A 13 -12.64 -0.75 9.74
C PHE A 13 -14.11 -0.75 10.15
N LYS A 14 -14.74 0.42 10.10
CA LYS A 14 -16.17 0.61 10.40
C LYS A 14 -16.92 0.83 9.10
N GLU A 15 -17.91 -0.01 8.82
CA GLU A 15 -18.66 0.03 7.56
C GLU A 15 -19.44 1.34 7.37
N ASP A 16 -20.00 1.84 8.46
CA ASP A 16 -20.77 3.08 8.58
C ASP A 16 -19.89 4.34 8.65
N ALA A 17 -18.57 4.22 8.73
CA ALA A 17 -17.68 5.38 8.72
C ALA A 17 -17.70 6.12 7.36
N PRO A 18 -17.42 7.44 7.36
CA PRO A 18 -17.21 8.20 6.13
C PRO A 18 -16.13 7.57 5.24
N LEU A 19 -16.30 7.66 3.92
CA LEU A 19 -15.39 7.06 2.94
C LEU A 19 -13.92 7.45 3.20
N TYR A 20 -13.66 8.72 3.49
CA TYR A 20 -12.32 9.22 3.80
C TYR A 20 -11.62 8.46 4.94
N GLU A 21 -12.33 8.17 6.04
CA GLU A 21 -11.78 7.41 7.16
C GLU A 21 -11.55 5.95 6.78
N LYS A 22 -12.45 5.36 5.98
CA LYS A 22 -12.26 4.01 5.44
C LYS A 22 -11.01 3.92 4.55
N LEU A 23 -10.77 4.91 3.68
CA LEU A 23 -9.57 4.99 2.85
C LEU A 23 -8.29 5.14 3.70
N LYS A 24 -8.32 5.92 4.78
CA LYS A 24 -7.21 6.01 5.74
C LYS A 24 -6.89 4.68 6.41
N ILE A 25 -7.90 3.87 6.73
CA ILE A 25 -7.67 2.51 7.25
C ILE A 25 -6.99 1.64 6.18
N LEU A 26 -7.41 1.71 4.91
CA LEU A 26 -6.75 0.97 3.82
C LEU A 26 -5.27 1.35 3.67
N LEU A 27 -4.92 2.64 3.83
CA LEU A 27 -3.54 3.11 3.79
C LEU A 27 -2.64 2.45 4.85
N ARG A 28 -3.20 2.04 6.01
CA ARG A 28 -2.43 1.32 7.03
C ARG A 28 -1.93 -0.04 6.52
N TYR A 29 -2.65 -0.67 5.61
CA TYR A 29 -2.19 -1.92 4.97
C TYR A 29 -1.17 -1.65 3.86
N ALA A 30 -1.28 -0.52 3.16
CA ALA A 30 -0.31 -0.08 2.15
C ALA A 30 1.10 0.06 2.74
N ILE A 31 1.22 0.71 3.91
CA ILE A 31 2.51 0.97 4.58
C ILE A 31 3.21 -0.30 5.06
N LEU A 32 2.52 -1.45 5.10
CA LEU A 32 3.13 -2.75 5.41
C LEU A 32 3.83 -3.40 4.22
N ALA A 33 3.81 -2.76 3.04
CA ALA A 33 4.49 -3.27 1.87
C ALA A 33 6.01 -3.42 2.13
N PRO A 34 6.66 -4.43 1.55
CA PRO A 34 8.11 -4.52 1.57
C PRO A 34 8.71 -3.36 0.77
N SER A 35 9.86 -2.87 1.22
CA SER A 35 10.67 -1.90 0.47
C SER A 35 12.16 -2.17 0.62
N GLY A 36 12.92 -1.87 -0.43
CA GLY A 36 14.39 -1.96 -0.42
C GLY A 36 14.96 -1.13 0.74
N HIS A 37 15.81 -1.76 1.57
CA HIS A 37 16.37 -1.17 2.80
C HIS A 37 15.32 -0.55 3.76
N ASN A 38 14.05 -0.96 3.65
CA ASN A 38 12.93 -0.36 4.38
C ASN A 38 12.78 1.16 4.17
N THR A 39 13.20 1.67 3.00
CA THR A 39 13.14 3.10 2.64
C THR A 39 11.73 3.65 2.59
N GLN A 40 10.74 2.79 2.32
CA GLN A 40 9.31 3.14 2.18
C GLN A 40 9.12 4.32 1.22
N PRO A 41 9.48 4.17 -0.08
CA PRO A 41 9.60 5.29 -1.01
C PRO A 41 8.25 5.67 -1.65
N TRP A 42 7.21 5.75 -0.83
CA TRP A 42 5.85 6.08 -1.26
C TRP A 42 5.30 7.27 -0.47
N ARG A 43 4.53 8.10 -1.16
CA ARG A 43 3.65 9.12 -0.58
C ARG A 43 2.22 8.80 -1.00
N PHE A 44 1.27 9.16 -0.14
CA PHE A 44 -0.14 8.97 -0.39
C PHE A 44 -0.88 10.30 -0.30
N ALA A 45 -1.83 10.50 -1.19
CA ALA A 45 -2.84 11.56 -1.08
C ALA A 45 -4.23 10.93 -1.18
N VAL A 46 -5.16 11.42 -0.38
CA VAL A 46 -6.57 11.02 -0.45
C VAL A 46 -7.34 12.24 -0.92
N ASP A 47 -7.97 12.12 -2.09
CA ASP A 47 -8.65 13.21 -2.77
C ASP A 47 -9.80 12.66 -3.62
N ASP A 48 -10.93 13.36 -3.67
CA ASP A 48 -12.13 12.99 -4.45
C ASP A 48 -12.56 11.51 -4.34
N GLY A 49 -12.42 10.91 -3.15
CA GLY A 49 -12.78 9.50 -2.90
C GLY A 49 -11.79 8.49 -3.50
N GLN A 50 -10.60 8.95 -3.90
CA GLN A 50 -9.52 8.14 -4.43
C GLN A 50 -8.26 8.22 -3.56
N ILE A 51 -7.43 7.19 -3.64
CA ILE A 51 -6.07 7.20 -3.10
C ILE A 51 -5.10 7.36 -4.28
N LYS A 52 -4.32 8.44 -4.28
CA LYS A 52 -3.16 8.60 -5.17
C LYS A 52 -1.92 8.06 -4.46
N VAL A 53 -1.16 7.22 -5.17
CA VAL A 53 0.12 6.65 -4.74
C VAL A 53 1.21 7.29 -5.56
N LEU A 54 2.13 7.98 -4.89
CA LEU A 54 3.22 8.71 -5.51
C LEU A 54 4.56 8.06 -5.15
N ALA A 55 5.46 7.96 -6.12
CA ALA A 55 6.86 7.61 -5.88
C ALA A 55 7.57 8.78 -5.19
N ASP A 56 8.24 8.51 -4.07
CA ASP A 56 9.05 9.49 -3.35
C ASP A 56 10.52 9.36 -3.76
N LEU A 57 10.91 10.05 -4.84
CA LEU A 57 12.28 10.03 -5.35
C LEU A 57 13.31 10.62 -4.38
N SER A 58 12.88 11.37 -3.35
CA SER A 58 13.79 11.82 -2.28
C SER A 58 14.33 10.67 -1.42
N ARG A 59 13.71 9.48 -1.51
CA ARG A 59 14.12 8.24 -0.84
C ARG A 59 14.84 7.27 -1.77
N ALA A 60 15.20 7.70 -2.98
CA ALA A 60 16.01 6.91 -3.90
C ALA A 60 17.37 6.55 -3.30
N LEU A 61 17.95 5.44 -3.76
CA LEU A 61 19.26 4.96 -3.32
C LEU A 61 20.21 4.87 -4.52
N PRO A 62 20.76 5.99 -5.05
CA PRO A 62 21.49 5.99 -6.32
C PRO A 62 22.68 5.03 -6.38
N ALA A 63 23.30 4.72 -5.24
CA ALA A 63 24.42 3.78 -5.16
C ALA A 63 23.99 2.31 -5.24
N ALA A 64 22.80 1.96 -4.75
CA ALA A 64 22.30 0.59 -4.69
C ALA A 64 21.26 0.28 -5.78
N ASP A 65 20.49 1.29 -6.19
CA ASP A 65 19.40 1.23 -7.16
C ASP A 65 19.49 2.43 -8.12
N PRO A 66 20.51 2.46 -9.02
CA PRO A 66 20.79 3.62 -9.88
C PRO A 66 19.65 3.96 -10.85
N ASP A 67 18.85 2.96 -11.23
CA ASP A 67 17.73 3.11 -12.16
C ASP A 67 16.37 3.23 -11.46
N ASN A 68 16.35 3.34 -10.12
CA ASN A 68 15.13 3.37 -9.29
C ASN A 68 14.19 2.16 -9.47
N ARG A 69 14.70 1.03 -9.97
CA ARG A 69 13.92 -0.18 -10.19
C ARG A 69 13.35 -0.72 -8.89
N GLU A 70 14.18 -0.82 -7.86
CA GLU A 70 13.75 -1.33 -6.55
C GLU A 70 12.78 -0.37 -5.86
N LEU A 71 12.99 0.93 -6.05
CA LEU A 71 12.04 1.97 -5.61
C LEU A 71 10.65 1.72 -6.22
N TYR A 72 10.54 1.62 -7.55
CA TYR A 72 9.25 1.41 -8.20
C TYR A 72 8.64 0.05 -7.90
N ILE A 73 9.45 -1.01 -7.73
CA ILE A 73 8.97 -2.31 -7.23
C ILE A 73 8.32 -2.14 -5.85
N SER A 74 8.98 -1.40 -4.95
CA SER A 74 8.47 -1.13 -3.60
C SER A 74 7.13 -0.37 -3.66
N VAL A 75 7.01 0.65 -4.52
CA VAL A 75 5.76 1.39 -4.73
C VAL A 75 4.66 0.46 -5.29
N GLY A 76 5.00 -0.40 -6.24
CA GLY A 76 4.07 -1.40 -6.78
C GLY A 76 3.54 -2.36 -5.71
N CYS A 77 4.39 -2.78 -4.76
CA CYS A 77 3.94 -3.57 -3.61
C CYS A 77 2.95 -2.80 -2.71
N ALA A 78 3.16 -1.49 -2.49
CA ALA A 78 2.22 -0.66 -1.75
C ALA A 78 0.86 -0.52 -2.46
N VAL A 79 0.86 -0.39 -3.78
CA VAL A 79 -0.35 -0.39 -4.62
C VAL A 79 -1.10 -1.71 -4.48
N GLU A 80 -0.41 -2.85 -4.60
CA GLU A 80 -1.06 -4.16 -4.51
C GLU A 80 -1.63 -4.43 -3.10
N ASN A 81 -0.94 -4.00 -2.05
CA ASN A 81 -1.46 -4.07 -0.69
C ASN A 81 -2.77 -3.28 -0.54
N LEU A 82 -2.87 -2.09 -1.15
CA LEU A 82 -4.12 -1.30 -1.15
C LEU A 82 -5.26 -2.01 -1.88
N ILE A 83 -4.97 -2.54 -3.07
CA ILE A 83 -5.94 -3.30 -3.87
C ILE A 83 -6.45 -4.51 -3.09
N THR A 84 -5.53 -5.27 -2.49
CA THR A 84 -5.86 -6.46 -1.70
C THR A 84 -6.66 -6.10 -0.44
N ALA A 85 -6.28 -5.03 0.27
CA ALA A 85 -7.03 -4.55 1.43
C ALA A 85 -8.44 -4.08 1.04
N GLY A 86 -8.59 -3.28 -0.03
CA GLY A 86 -9.89 -2.84 -0.52
C GLY A 86 -10.81 -4.00 -0.85
N ARG A 87 -10.31 -5.01 -1.56
CA ARG A 87 -11.05 -6.24 -1.87
C ARG A 87 -11.50 -6.99 -0.61
N HIS A 88 -10.62 -7.13 0.37
CA HIS A 88 -10.94 -7.79 1.65
C HIS A 88 -12.08 -7.09 2.40
N PHE A 89 -12.09 -5.75 2.40
CA PHE A 89 -13.14 -4.96 3.04
C PHE A 89 -14.36 -4.71 2.13
N GLY A 90 -14.56 -5.51 1.08
CA GLY A 90 -15.79 -5.47 0.27
C GLY A 90 -15.84 -4.37 -0.80
N TYR A 91 -14.68 -3.88 -1.26
CA TYR A 91 -14.60 -2.88 -2.33
C TYR A 91 -14.02 -3.48 -3.62
N ILE A 92 -14.50 -2.99 -4.76
CA ILE A 92 -13.87 -3.19 -6.07
C ILE A 92 -12.96 -1.98 -6.31
N PRO A 93 -11.63 -2.18 -6.40
CA PRO A 93 -10.71 -1.12 -6.77
C PRO A 93 -10.77 -0.84 -8.27
N ASP A 94 -10.86 0.43 -8.63
CA ASP A 94 -10.65 0.96 -9.99
C ASP A 94 -9.28 1.64 -10.03
N VAL A 95 -8.32 1.04 -10.74
CA VAL A 95 -6.91 1.44 -10.70
C VAL A 95 -6.52 2.07 -12.04
N LYS A 96 -6.03 3.30 -12.00
CA LYS A 96 -5.39 3.96 -13.13
C LYS A 96 -3.90 4.10 -12.84
N TYR A 97 -3.08 3.37 -13.59
CA TYR A 97 -1.63 3.48 -13.50
C TYR A 97 -1.13 4.67 -14.31
N PHE A 98 -0.18 5.41 -13.74
CA PHE A 98 0.44 6.59 -14.33
C PHE A 98 -0.59 7.56 -14.95
N PRO A 99 -1.59 8.02 -14.18
CA PRO A 99 -2.70 8.83 -14.71
C PRO A 99 -2.22 10.16 -15.32
N ASP A 100 -1.06 10.66 -14.86
CA ASP A 100 -0.43 11.90 -15.31
C ASP A 100 0.80 11.64 -16.21
N GLY A 101 1.00 10.40 -16.66
CA GLY A 101 2.17 9.95 -17.46
C GLY A 101 3.34 9.39 -16.64
N PHE A 102 4.29 8.73 -17.31
CA PHE A 102 5.40 8.01 -16.66
C PHE A 102 6.45 8.91 -15.99
N GLU A 103 6.52 10.19 -16.39
CA GLU A 103 7.44 11.17 -15.79
C GLU A 103 6.87 11.81 -14.52
N SER A 104 5.60 11.56 -14.20
CA SER A 104 4.96 12.06 -12.98
C SER A 104 5.35 11.22 -11.77
N GLU A 105 5.42 11.84 -10.59
CA GLU A 105 5.53 11.11 -9.33
C GLU A 105 4.30 10.21 -9.08
N CYS A 106 3.14 10.52 -9.67
CA CYS A 106 1.89 9.78 -9.47
C CYS A 106 1.91 8.43 -10.23
N VAL A 107 2.15 7.35 -9.51
CA VAL A 107 2.25 5.99 -10.05
C VAL A 107 0.88 5.34 -10.21
N ALA A 108 -0.06 5.61 -9.31
CA ALA A 108 -1.42 5.09 -9.39
C ALA A 108 -2.45 6.03 -8.75
N ALA A 109 -3.64 6.10 -9.33
CA ALA A 109 -4.84 6.61 -8.68
C ALA A 109 -5.86 5.46 -8.55
N ILE A 110 -6.36 5.25 -7.33
CA ILE A 110 -7.21 4.11 -6.99
C ILE A 110 -8.53 4.62 -6.41
N GLY A 111 -9.62 4.41 -7.14
CA GLY A 111 -10.99 4.56 -6.64
C GLY A 111 -11.50 3.27 -6.03
N PHE A 112 -12.47 3.36 -5.11
CA PHE A 112 -13.09 2.20 -4.47
C PHE A 112 -14.61 2.28 -4.55
N SER A 113 -15.22 1.29 -5.19
CA SER A 113 -16.68 1.15 -5.26
C SER A 113 -17.13 -0.04 -4.41
N ARG A 114 -18.29 0.06 -3.75
CA ARG A 114 -18.79 -1.02 -2.89
C ARG A 114 -19.20 -2.23 -3.75
N SER A 115 -18.94 -3.43 -3.25
CA SER A 115 -19.41 -4.67 -3.87
C SER A 115 -19.98 -5.62 -2.84
N GLU A 116 -21.16 -6.16 -3.13
CA GLU A 116 -21.80 -7.22 -2.33
C GLU A 116 -21.18 -8.60 -2.59
N VAL A 117 -20.38 -8.73 -3.66
CA VAL A 117 -19.77 -9.99 -4.13
C VAL A 117 -18.28 -10.07 -3.77
N ALA A 118 -17.68 -8.98 -3.31
CA ALA A 118 -16.30 -8.95 -2.86
C ALA A 118 -16.15 -9.74 -1.55
N GLY A 119 -15.71 -10.99 -1.66
CA GLY A 119 -15.46 -11.91 -0.55
C GLY A 119 -14.01 -11.91 -0.07
N LYS A 120 -13.80 -12.48 1.13
CA LYS A 120 -12.50 -12.59 1.80
C LYS A 120 -11.41 -13.14 0.86
N ASN A 121 -10.32 -12.39 0.70
CA ASN A 121 -9.15 -12.81 -0.07
C ASN A 121 -8.06 -13.33 0.86
N ASN A 122 -7.66 -14.60 0.74
CA ASN A 122 -6.61 -15.19 1.57
C ASN A 122 -5.26 -14.46 1.46
N LEU A 123 -5.01 -13.74 0.35
CA LEU A 123 -3.82 -12.91 0.19
C LEU A 123 -3.74 -11.79 1.23
N PHE A 124 -4.89 -11.27 1.69
CA PHE A 124 -4.94 -10.21 2.71
C PHE A 124 -4.19 -10.58 3.99
N TYR A 125 -4.33 -11.82 4.45
CA TYR A 125 -3.65 -12.31 5.66
C TYR A 125 -2.13 -12.41 5.50
N SER A 126 -1.62 -12.32 4.28
CA SER A 126 -0.17 -12.26 4.03
C SER A 126 0.42 -10.87 4.30
N ILE A 127 -0.40 -9.81 4.19
CA ILE A 127 0.03 -8.42 4.42
C ILE A 127 0.41 -8.19 5.89
N THR A 128 -0.39 -8.71 6.82
CA THR A 128 -0.17 -8.51 8.27
C THR A 128 0.84 -9.49 8.86
N LYS A 129 1.29 -10.48 8.09
CA LYS A 129 2.30 -11.44 8.52
C LYS A 129 3.68 -10.81 8.48
N LYS A 130 4.29 -10.61 9.65
CA LYS A 130 5.68 -10.16 9.74
C LYS A 130 6.63 -11.23 9.20
N TRP A 131 7.29 -10.95 8.08
CA TRP A 131 8.39 -11.75 7.56
C TRP A 131 9.71 -11.06 7.90
N ARG A 132 10.43 -11.56 8.91
CA ARG A 132 11.82 -11.17 9.20
C ARG A 132 12.72 -12.32 8.78
N SER A 133 13.41 -12.20 7.65
CA SER A 133 14.51 -13.11 7.32
C SER A 133 15.81 -12.53 7.85
N TYR A 134 16.12 -12.81 9.11
CA TYR A 134 17.50 -12.86 9.57
C TYR A 134 17.86 -14.33 9.76
N ARG A 135 18.13 -15.04 8.66
CA ARG A 135 19.05 -16.18 8.75
C ARG A 135 20.45 -15.58 8.74
N LEU A 136 20.99 -15.33 9.92
CA LEU A 136 22.44 -15.34 10.09
C LEU A 136 22.86 -16.76 9.65
N LEU A 137 23.45 -16.88 8.47
CA LEU A 137 24.31 -18.02 8.18
C LEU A 137 25.55 -17.80 9.07
N SER A 138 25.53 -18.39 10.26
CA SER A 138 26.74 -18.70 10.98
C SER A 138 27.49 -19.73 10.12
N LEU A 139 28.53 -19.26 9.41
CA LEU A 139 29.61 -20.11 8.93
C LEU A 139 30.33 -20.74 10.13
#